data_AF-A0A2D4P8X9-F1
#
_entry.id   AF-A0A2D4P8X9-F1
#
_cell.length_a   1.000
_cell.length_b   1.000
_cell.length_c   1.000
_cell.angle_alpha   90.00
_cell.angle_beta   90.00
_cell.angle_gamma   90.00
#
_symmetry.space_group_name_H-M   'P 1'
#
loop_
_entity.id
_entity.type
_entity.pdbx_description
1 polymer ?
#
loop_
_entity_poly.entity_id
_entity_poly.type
_entity_poly.pdbx_seq_one_letter_code
_entity_poly.pdbx_strand_id
1 'polypeptide(L)'
;MPLDDLDREDDARLLKFLFTLIRAGMTDEAQRLCKRCGQAWRAATLEGWKLYHDPNMNGGQELEPVEGNPYRCIWKISCWRLAEKVRNLQIYYSLLIYLFIY
;
A
#
# COMPACT_ATOMS: atom_id res chain seq x y z
N MET A 1 -12.77 -21.26 10.26
CA MET A 1 -14.06 -20.54 10.34
C MET A 1 -14.06 -19.52 9.20
N PRO A 2 -15.13 -19.45 8.38
CA PRO A 2 -15.24 -18.40 7.36
C PRO A 2 -15.38 -17.02 8.03
N LEU A 3 -14.98 -15.96 7.32
CA LEU A 3 -15.27 -14.57 7.73
C LEU A 3 -16.79 -14.35 7.79
N ASP A 4 -17.22 -13.61 8.81
CA ASP A 4 -18.61 -13.18 8.95
C ASP A 4 -19.03 -12.26 7.79
N ASP A 5 -20.29 -12.30 7.38
CA ASP A 5 -20.77 -11.51 6.25
C ASP A 5 -20.64 -10.00 6.50
N LEU A 6 -20.83 -9.55 7.74
CA LEU A 6 -20.67 -8.14 8.10
C LEU A 6 -19.20 -7.69 7.99
N ASP A 7 -18.26 -8.52 8.42
CA ASP A 7 -16.82 -8.25 8.28
C ASP A 7 -16.42 -8.14 6.80
N ARG A 8 -17.06 -8.92 5.92
CA ARG A 8 -16.80 -8.89 4.47
C ARG A 8 -17.34 -7.60 3.85
N GLU A 9 -18.52 -7.16 4.25
CA GLU A 9 -19.11 -5.89 3.78
C GLU A 9 -18.30 -4.68 4.26
N ASP A 10 -17.84 -4.69 5.51
CA ASP A 10 -16.97 -3.65 6.05
C ASP A 10 -15.63 -3.58 5.34
N ASP A 11 -14.99 -4.73 5.10
CA ASP A 11 -13.76 -4.77 4.32
C ASP A 11 -14.01 -4.21 2.92
N ALA A 12 -15.06 -4.67 2.21
CA ALA A 12 -15.40 -4.19 0.87
C ALA A 12 -15.63 -2.66 0.82
N ARG A 13 -16.31 -2.08 1.81
CA ARG A 13 -16.49 -0.62 1.91
C ARG A 13 -15.16 0.08 2.10
N LEU A 14 -14.33 -0.39 3.02
CA LEU A 14 -12.98 0.15 3.23
C LEU A 14 -12.14 0.08 1.95
N LEU A 15 -12.17 -1.05 1.23
CA LEU A 15 -11.44 -1.25 -0.02
C LEU A 15 -11.81 -0.19 -1.07
N LYS A 16 -13.10 0.11 -1.19
CA LYS A 16 -13.63 1.09 -2.13
C LYS A 16 -13.14 2.51 -1.80
N PHE A 17 -13.14 2.89 -0.52
CA PHE A 17 -12.59 4.18 -0.11
C PHE A 17 -11.08 4.28 -0.34
N LEU A 18 -10.32 3.24 -0.01
CA LEU A 18 -8.88 3.18 -0.28
C LEU A 18 -8.59 3.29 -1.77
N PHE A 19 -9.35 2.60 -2.61
CA PHE A 19 -9.26 2.70 -4.07
C PHE A 19 -9.43 4.15 -4.53
N THR A 20 -10.45 4.86 -4.04
CA THR A 20 -10.70 6.26 -4.40
C THR A 20 -9.57 7.19 -3.96
N LEU A 21 -9.08 7.04 -2.71
CA LEU A 21 -7.99 7.86 -2.17
C LEU A 21 -6.69 7.65 -2.94
N ILE A 22 -6.33 6.38 -3.19
CA ILE A 22 -5.17 6.04 -3.99
C ILE A 22 -5.33 6.65 -5.38
N ARG A 23 -6.49 6.48 -6.04
CA ARG A 23 -6.75 7.04 -7.38
C ARG A 23 -6.72 8.56 -7.48
N ALA A 24 -6.88 9.26 -6.36
CA ALA A 24 -6.76 10.70 -6.25
C ALA A 24 -5.34 11.18 -5.90
N GLY A 25 -4.38 10.27 -5.74
CA GLY A 25 -3.03 10.58 -5.27
C GLY A 25 -2.92 10.86 -3.77
N MET A 26 -4.00 10.62 -3.01
CA MET A 26 -4.08 10.86 -1.57
C MET A 26 -3.57 9.65 -0.76
N THR A 27 -2.35 9.20 -1.06
CA THR A 27 -1.77 7.97 -0.47
C THR A 27 -1.61 8.07 1.04
N ASP A 28 -1.22 9.24 1.57
CA ASP A 28 -1.10 9.45 3.02
C ASP A 28 -2.44 9.30 3.74
N GLU A 29 -3.51 9.81 3.13
CA GLU A 29 -4.85 9.69 3.69
C GLU A 29 -5.34 8.24 3.65
N ALA A 30 -5.03 7.51 2.57
CA ALA A 30 -5.31 6.08 2.49
C ALA A 30 -4.60 5.29 3.59
N GLN A 31 -3.35 5.63 3.91
CA GLN A 31 -2.61 5.02 5.02
C GLN A 31 -3.19 5.38 6.39
N ARG A 32 -3.58 6.65 6.60
CA ARG A 32 -4.25 7.07 7.84
C ARG A 32 -5.55 6.32 8.05
N LEU A 33 -6.36 6.16 6.99
CA LEU A 33 -7.60 5.39 7.04
C LEU A 33 -7.34 3.94 7.41
N CYS A 34 -6.36 3.28 6.77
CA CYS A 34 -5.93 1.92 7.14
C CYS A 34 -5.57 1.81 8.62
N LYS A 35 -4.76 2.73 9.15
CA LYS A 35 -4.35 2.74 10.58
C LYS A 35 -5.56 2.92 11.51
N ARG A 36 -6.47 3.85 11.18
CA ARG A 36 -7.70 4.11 11.96
C ARG A 36 -8.64 2.91 12.00
N CYS A 37 -8.71 2.13 10.91
CA CYS A 37 -9.49 0.90 10.83
C CYS A 37 -8.78 -0.33 11.42
N GLY A 38 -7.64 -0.16 12.10
CA GLY A 38 -6.87 -1.28 12.67
C GLY A 38 -6.11 -2.12 11.63
N GLN A 39 -6.08 -1.70 10.37
CA GLN A 39 -5.48 -2.40 9.25
C GLN A 39 -4.06 -1.87 8.96
N ALA A 40 -3.22 -1.78 10.01
CA ALA A 40 -1.87 -1.19 9.89
C ALA A 40 -0.98 -1.89 8.85
N TRP A 41 -1.18 -3.19 8.63
CA TRP A 41 -0.50 -3.98 7.60
C TRP A 41 -0.83 -3.50 6.17
N ARG A 42 -2.07 -3.03 5.92
CA ARG A 42 -2.43 -2.41 4.64
C ARG A 42 -1.70 -1.09 4.47
N ALA A 43 -1.62 -0.25 5.50
CA ALA A 43 -0.86 0.99 5.46
C ALA A 43 0.61 0.75 5.14
N ALA A 44 1.24 -0.25 5.77
CA ALA A 44 2.62 -0.64 5.47
C ALA A 44 2.79 -1.14 4.02
N THR A 45 1.78 -1.85 3.49
CA THR A 45 1.81 -2.27 2.07
C THR A 45 1.79 -1.06 1.13
N LEU A 46 1.06 0.01 1.47
CA LEU A 46 1.02 1.27 0.70
C LEU A 46 2.33 2.07 0.75
N GLU A 47 3.33 1.70 1.57
CA GLU A 47 4.65 2.34 1.61
C GLU A 47 5.64 1.72 0.61
N GLY A 48 5.44 0.46 0.23
CA GLY A 48 6.44 -0.33 -0.50
C GLY A 48 6.76 0.15 -1.91
N TRP A 49 6.04 1.13 -2.45
CA TRP A 49 6.27 1.70 -3.77
C TRP A 49 7.36 2.76 -3.82
N LYS A 50 7.68 3.39 -2.69
CA LYS A 50 8.62 4.50 -2.64
C LYS A 50 10.01 4.01 -3.07
N LEU A 51 10.68 4.80 -3.91
CA LEU A 51 12.06 4.51 -4.30
C LEU A 51 12.95 4.60 -3.07
N TYR A 52 13.91 3.68 -2.98
CA TYR A 52 14.91 3.72 -1.93
C TYR A 52 15.73 5.00 -2.05
N HIS A 53 15.84 5.72 -0.95
CA HIS A 53 16.63 6.94 -0.83
C HIS A 53 17.32 6.96 0.53
N ASP A 54 18.64 6.90 0.51
CA ASP A 54 19.46 7.06 1.70
C ASP A 54 20.23 8.39 1.61
N PRO A 55 19.78 9.44 2.32
CA PRO A 55 20.43 10.74 2.32
C PRO A 55 21.82 10.71 2.99
N ASN A 56 22.11 9.67 3.78
CA ASN A 56 23.31 9.62 4.62
C ASN A 56 24.54 9.05 3.90
N MET A 57 24.39 8.54 2.67
CA MET A 57 25.49 7.91 1.91
C MET A 57 26.72 8.81 1.71
N ASN A 58 26.52 10.14 1.73
CA ASN A 58 27.57 11.13 1.50
C ASN A 58 28.14 11.74 2.79
N GLY A 59 27.79 11.22 3.97
CA GLY A 59 28.39 11.64 5.25
C GLY A 59 27.96 13.03 5.73
N GLY A 60 26.65 13.31 5.71
CA GLY A 60 26.06 14.53 6.25
C GLY A 60 26.35 14.74 7.75
N GLN A 61 26.25 15.99 8.22
CA GLN A 61 26.48 16.33 9.64
C GLN A 61 25.38 15.79 10.56
N GLU A 62 24.16 15.65 10.04
CA GLU A 62 23.01 15.12 10.77
C GLU A 62 22.46 13.87 10.06
N LEU A 63 22.02 12.89 10.85
CA LEU A 63 21.40 11.67 10.33
C LEU A 63 19.96 11.97 9.92
N GLU A 64 19.67 11.80 8.64
CA GLU A 64 18.34 11.91 8.06
C GLU A 64 17.71 10.51 7.90
N PRO A 65 16.37 10.38 7.97
CA PRO A 65 15.72 9.08 7.82
C PRO A 65 15.93 8.51 6.41
N VAL A 66 16.29 7.23 6.35
CA VAL A 66 16.29 6.47 5.09
C VAL A 66 14.83 6.21 4.69
N GLU A 67 14.52 6.49 3.43
CA GLU A 67 13.18 6.37 2.89
C GLU A 67 13.07 5.29 1.81
N GLY A 68 11.86 4.78 1.65
CA GLY A 68 11.51 3.86 0.58
C GLY A 68 12.00 2.43 0.73
N ASN A 69 11.89 1.67 -0.36
CA ASN A 69 12.06 0.22 -0.34
C ASN A 69 13.21 -0.23 -1.26
N PRO A 70 14.33 -0.73 -0.72
CA PRO A 70 15.45 -1.22 -1.55
C PRO A 70 15.05 -2.45 -2.37
N TYR A 71 14.01 -3.17 -1.95
CA TYR A 71 13.46 -4.35 -2.63
C TYR A 71 12.13 -4.05 -3.33
N ARG A 72 11.97 -2.85 -3.88
CA ARG A 72 10.77 -2.41 -4.61
C ARG A 72 10.35 -3.40 -5.71
N CYS A 73 11.31 -4.03 -6.40
CA CYS A 73 11.02 -5.03 -7.43
C CYS A 73 10.32 -6.28 -6.86
N ILE A 74 10.79 -6.78 -5.72
CA ILE A 74 10.19 -7.94 -5.02
C ILE A 74 8.80 -7.58 -4.52
N TRP A 75 8.64 -6.38 -3.95
CA TRP A 75 7.35 -5.89 -3.52
C TRP A 75 6.36 -5.79 -4.69
N LYS A 76 6.77 -5.23 -5.83
CA LYS A 76 5.96 -5.15 -7.05
C LYS A 76 5.50 -6.52 -7.54
N ILE A 77 6.42 -7.49 -7.61
CA ILE A 77 6.10 -8.88 -8.00
C ILE A 77 5.13 -9.52 -7.00
N SER A 78 5.32 -9.27 -5.71
CA SER A 78 4.46 -9.80 -4.65
C SER A 78 3.04 -9.25 -4.77
N CYS A 79 2.88 -7.94 -4.95
CA CYS A 79 1.59 -7.31 -5.21
C CYS A 79 0.92 -7.87 -6.47
N TRP A 80 1.69 -8.06 -7.54
CA TRP A 80 1.19 -8.60 -8.81
C TRP A 80 0.63 -10.02 -8.63
N ARG A 81 1.41 -10.92 -8.03
CA ARG A 81 0.98 -12.29 -7.74
C ARG A 81 -0.21 -12.37 -6.78
N LEU A 82 -0.30 -11.45 -5.82
CA LEU A 82 -1.44 -11.38 -4.89
C LEU A 82 -2.73 -10.96 -5.61
N ALA A 83 -2.65 -10.02 -6.57
CA ALA A 83 -3.81 -9.62 -7.35
C ALA A 83 -4.34 -10.75 -8.24
N GLU A 84 -3.44 -11.53 -8.87
CA GLU A 84 -3.85 -12.68 -9.70
C GLU A 84 -4.61 -13.74 -8.89
N LYS A 85 -4.20 -13.98 -7.64
CA LYS A 85 -4.80 -15.02 -6.79
C LYS A 85 -6.16 -14.64 -6.24
N VAL A 86 -6.46 -13.36 -6.09
CA VAL A 86 -7.69 -12.93 -5.41
C VAL A 86 -8.56 -12.06 -6.31
N ARG A 87 -9.52 -12.71 -6.97
CA ARG A 87 -10.55 -12.08 -7.82
C ARG A 87 -11.40 -11.00 -7.12
N ASN A 88 -11.44 -10.96 -5.78
CA ASN A 88 -12.26 -10.02 -4.99
C ASN A 88 -11.47 -8.91 -4.28
N LEU A 89 -10.14 -8.80 -4.44
CA LEU A 89 -9.36 -7.75 -3.78
C LEU A 89 -9.12 -6.56 -4.72
N GLN A 90 -10.13 -5.71 -4.89
CA GLN A 90 -10.07 -4.48 -5.69
C GLN A 90 -8.92 -3.52 -5.31
N ILE A 91 -8.39 -3.57 -4.07
CA ILE A 91 -7.26 -2.70 -3.67
C ILE A 91 -5.93 -3.11 -4.31
N TYR A 92 -5.68 -4.41 -4.55
CA TYR A 92 -4.41 -4.82 -5.18
C TYR A 92 -4.40 -4.46 -6.67
N TYR A 93 -5.56 -4.54 -7.34
CA TYR A 93 -5.71 -4.03 -8.70
C TYR A 93 -5.55 -2.49 -8.75
N SER A 94 -6.08 -1.75 -7.78
CA SER A 94 -5.85 -0.30 -7.71
C SER A 94 -4.39 0.06 -7.48
N LEU A 95 -3.72 -0.64 -6.55
CA LEU A 95 -2.31 -0.47 -6.28
C LEU A 95 -1.46 -0.78 -7.50
N LEU A 96 -1.71 -1.91 -8.17
CA LEU A 96 -1.02 -2.25 -9.41
C LEU A 96 -1.28 -1.20 -10.49
N ILE A 97 -2.52 -0.79 -10.74
CA ILE A 97 -2.84 0.24 -11.74
C ILE A 97 -2.16 1.59 -11.39
N TYR A 98 -2.09 1.97 -10.11
CA TYR A 98 -1.38 3.19 -9.70
C TYR A 98 0.14 3.13 -9.90
N LEU A 99 0.73 1.93 -9.80
CA LEU A 99 2.18 1.68 -9.97
C LEU A 99 2.63 1.42 -11.40
N PHE A 100 1.68 1.28 -12.33
CA PHE A 100 1.95 1.05 -13.75
C PHE A 100 1.59 2.27 -14.62
N ILE A 101 0.99 3.33 -14.07
CA ILE A 101 0.68 4.57 -14.80
C ILE A 101 1.74 5.68 -14.56
N TYR A 102 2.64 5.53 -13.58
CA TYR A 102 3.80 6.39 -13.37
C TYR A 102 5.07 5.58 -13.14
#